data_AF-A0A952KF68-F1
#
_entry.id   AF-A0A952KF68-F1
#
_cell.length_a   1.000
_cell.length_b   1.000
_cell.length_c   1.000
_cell.angle_alpha   90.00
_cell.angle_beta   90.00
_cell.angle_gamma   90.00
#
_symmetry.space_group_name_H-M   'P 1'
#
loop_
_entity.id
_entity.type
_entity.pdbx_description
1 polymer ?
#
loop_
_entity_poly.entity_id
_entity_poly.type
_entity_poly.pdbx_seq_one_letter_code
_entity_poly.pdbx_strand_id
1 'polypeptide(L)' 'KAQVEDMSEKDIAREIKRLEKQMIEHAKNLEFEKAARVRDQLNVLKQQAFGAPGTDNVVPLTAPGQARA' A
#
# COMPACT_ATOMS: atom_id res chain seq x y z
N LYS A 1 30.11 7.71 -0.95
CA LYS A 1 28.89 8.33 -1.51
C LYS A 1 27.81 7.24 -1.51
N ALA A 2 26.92 7.25 -0.53
CA ALA A 2 25.76 6.36 -0.45
C ALA A 2 24.59 7.26 -0.02
N GLN A 3 24.06 7.97 -1.01
CA GLN A 3 22.83 8.73 -0.93
C GLN A 3 22.00 8.14 -2.07
N VAL A 4 20.69 7.93 -1.86
CA VAL A 4 19.71 7.29 -2.79
C VAL A 4 19.38 5.79 -2.57
N GLU A 5 19.44 5.24 -1.36
CA GLU A 5 18.80 3.92 -1.06
C GLU A 5 17.80 3.92 0.10
N ASP A 6 17.57 5.07 0.74
CA ASP A 6 16.60 5.25 1.83
C ASP A 6 15.78 6.53 1.57
N MET A 7 14.89 6.52 0.58
CA MET A 7 13.56 7.03 0.92
C MET A 7 13.00 5.97 1.87
N SER A 8 13.32 6.15 3.16
CA SER A 8 13.16 5.12 4.17
C SER A 8 11.71 4.65 4.13
N GLU A 9 11.45 3.36 4.37
CA GLU A 9 10.09 2.81 4.50
C GLU A 9 9.18 3.69 5.38
N LYS A 10 9.80 4.42 6.32
CA LYS A 10 9.20 5.47 7.15
C LYS A 10 8.57 6.64 6.38
N ASP A 11 9.21 7.14 5.32
CA ASP A 11 8.68 8.22 4.49
C ASP A 11 7.52 7.73 3.63
N ILE A 12 7.60 6.49 3.12
CA ILE A 12 6.49 5.87 2.40
C ILE A 12 5.29 5.64 3.33
N ALA A 13 5.52 5.16 4.56
CA ALA A 13 4.50 5.01 5.57
C ALA A 13 3.84 6.35 5.96
N ARG A 14 4.62 7.44 6.04
CA ARG A 14 4.10 8.80 6.29
C ARG A 14 3.20 9.27 5.14
N GLU A 15 3.60 9.02 3.90
CA GLU A 15 2.82 9.43 2.73
C GLU A 15 1.53 8.61 2.60
N ILE A 16 1.57 7.30 2.87
CA ILE A 16 0.38 6.45 2.97
C ILE A 16 -0.60 7.03 3.99
N LYS A 17 -0.14 7.38 5.20
CA LYS A 17 -1.00 7.94 6.24
C LYS A 17 -1.59 9.30 5.84
N ARG A 18 -0.83 10.13 5.13
CA ARG A 18 -1.28 11.43 4.61
C ARG A 18 -2.40 11.24 3.59
N LEU A 19 -2.19 10.36 2.61
CA LEU A 19 -3.17 10.05 1.57
C LEU A 19 -4.43 9.39 2.14
N GLU A 20 -4.31 8.49 3.13
CA GLU A 20 -5.49 7.92 3.81
C GLU A 20 -6.35 9.00 4.48
N LYS A 21 -5.71 9.98 5.14
CA LYS A 21 -6.44 11.11 5.73
C LYS A 21 -7.15 11.94 4.66
N GLN A 22 -6.49 12.24 3.55
CA GLN A 22 -7.08 13.00 2.43
C GLN A 22 -8.24 12.23 1.77
N MET A 23 -8.11 10.92 1.59
CA MET A 23 -9.18 10.08 1.06
C MET A 23 -10.44 10.15 1.95
N ILE A 24 -10.26 10.04 3.27
CA ILE A 24 -11.37 10.13 4.24
C ILE A 24 -12.00 11.52 4.21
N GLU A 25 -11.20 12.58 4.10
CA GLU A 25 -11.70 13.96 4.01
C GLU A 25 -12.55 14.15 2.74
N HIS A 26 -12.07 13.70 1.58
CA HIS A 26 -12.84 13.73 0.34
C HIS A 26 -14.12 12.88 0.44
N ALA A 27 -14.07 11.70 1.05
CA ALA A 27 -15.25 10.87 1.27
C ALA A 27 -16.29 11.56 2.17
N LYS A 28 -15.86 12.26 3.22
CA LYS A 28 -16.74 13.06 4.10
C LYS A 28 -17.37 14.24 3.38
N ASN A 29 -16.63 14.85 2.45
CA ASN A 29 -17.12 15.94 1.60
C ASN A 29 -17.96 15.45 0.41
N LEU A 30 -18.26 14.14 0.31
CA LEU A 30 -18.96 13.51 -0.82
C LEU A 30 -18.23 13.65 -2.17
N GLU A 31 -16.92 13.91 -2.13
CA GLU A 31 -16.04 14.04 -3.31
C GLU A 31 -15.50 12.67 -3.74
N PHE A 32 -16.40 11.74 -4.11
CA PHE A 32 -16.05 10.35 -4.39
C PHE A 32 -15.05 10.17 -5.53
N GLU A 33 -15.09 11.02 -6.55
CA GLU A 33 -14.12 10.99 -7.66
C GLU A 33 -12.69 11.27 -7.17
N LYS A 34 -12.52 12.25 -6.28
CA LYS A 34 -11.22 12.57 -5.67
C LYS A 34 -10.79 11.46 -4.70
N ALA A 35 -11.71 10.95 -3.89
CA ALA A 35 -11.43 9.83 -2.99
C ALA A 35 -10.97 8.58 -3.75
N ALA A 36 -11.59 8.27 -4.90
CA ALA A 36 -11.19 7.15 -5.75
C ALA A 36 -9.77 7.33 -6.30
N ARG A 37 -9.42 8.53 -6.77
CA ARG A 37 -8.06 8.85 -7.23
C ARG A 37 -7.01 8.66 -6.14
N VAL A 38 -7.31 9.12 -4.91
CA VAL A 38 -6.40 8.96 -3.77
C VAL A 38 -6.26 7.48 -3.38
N ARG A 39 -7.34 6.69 -3.45
CA ARG A 39 -7.29 5.23 -3.23
C ARG A 39 -6.36 4.53 -4.23
N ASP A 40 -6.43 4.91 -5.50
CA ASP A 40 -5.57 4.31 -6.53
C ASP A 40 -4.09 4.65 -6.29
N GLN A 41 -3.79 5.89 -5.89
CA GLN A 41 -2.43 6.29 -5.50
C GLN A 41 -1.94 5.51 -4.26
N LEU A 42 -2.80 5.32 -3.26
CA LEU A 42 -2.50 4.49 -2.09
C LEU A 42 -2.15 3.05 -2.45
N ASN A 43 -2.88 2.46 -3.40
CA ASN A 43 -2.64 1.09 -3.84
C ASN A 43 -1.29 0.96 -4.56
N VAL A 44 -0.94 1.92 -5.42
CA VAL A 44 0.36 1.95 -6.10
C VAL A 44 1.49 2.10 -5.09
N LEU A 45 1.37 3.02 -4.13
CA LEU A 45 2.37 3.22 -3.08
C LEU A 45 2.52 1.97 -2.19
N LYS A 46 1.42 1.32 -1.79
CA LYS A 46 1.46 0.08 -1.01
C LYS A 46 2.12 -1.06 -1.79
N GLN A 47 1.85 -1.19 -3.09
CA GLN A 47 2.50 -2.18 -3.95
C GLN A 47 4.00 -1.90 -4.14
N GLN A 48 4.40 -0.64 -4.22
CA GLN A 48 5.81 -0.23 -4.31
C GLN A 48 6.56 -0.41 -2.97
N ALA A 49 5.88 -0.15 -1.85
CA ALA A 49 6.46 -0.23 -0.51
C ALA A 49 6.62 -1.66 0.01
N PHE A 50 5.64 -2.52 -0.28
CA PHE A 50 5.56 -3.87 0.29
C PHE A 50 5.71 -4.98 -0.76
N GLY A 51 5.90 -4.61 -2.03
CA GLY A 51 6.00 -5.52 -3.16
C GLY A 51 4.68 -6.23 -3.51
N ALA A 52 4.55 -6.67 -4.76
CA ALA A 52 3.72 -7.84 -5.07
C ALA A 52 4.19 -9.03 -4.20
N PRO A 53 3.33 -10.03 -3.88
CA PRO A 53 3.69 -11.09 -2.93
C PRO A 53 4.98 -11.79 -3.37
N GLY A 54 6.10 -11.46 -2.73
CA GLY A 54 7.40 -11.96 -3.20
C GLY A 54 8.66 -11.37 -2.58
N THR A 55 8.66 -10.19 -1.94
CA THR A 55 9.94 -9.60 -1.45
C THR A 55 9.99 -9.16 0.00
N ASP A 56 8.94 -9.29 0.80
CA ASP A 56 9.04 -9.14 2.25
C ASP A 56 8.49 -10.37 2.95
N ASN A 57 9.19 -10.77 4.01
CA ASN A 57 8.94 -11.93 4.86
C ASN A 57 7.52 -11.96 5.45
N VAL A 58 6.51 -12.28 4.63
CA VAL A 58 5.20 -12.72 5.07
C VAL A 58 5.11 -14.21 4.77
N VAL A 59 5.25 -15.02 5.81
CA VAL A 59 5.04 -16.46 5.75
C VAL A 59 3.65 -16.68 5.13
N PRO A 60 3.54 -17.28 3.94
CA PRO A 60 2.23 -17.61 3.41
C PRO A 60 1.69 -18.70 4.31
N LEU A 61 0.64 -18.40 5.07
CA LEU A 61 -0.19 -19.43 5.71
C LEU A 61 -0.97 -20.13 4.59
N THR A 62 -0.26 -20.87 3.73
CA THR A 62 -0.86 -21.74 2.72
C THR A 62 -1.58 -22.85 3.48
N ALA A 63 -2.91 -22.75 3.49
CA ALA A 63 -3.79 -23.82 3.95
C ALA A 63 -3.50 -25.11 3.16
N PRO A 64 -3.29 -26.27 3.82
CA PRO A 64 -3.15 -27.54 3.13
C PRO A 64 -4.55 -28.04 2.78
N GLY A 65 -4.94 -27.93 1.52
CA GLY A 65 -6.30 -28.29 1.11
C GLY A 65 -6.49 -28.42 -0.39
N GLN A 66 -5.54 -29.05 -1.10
CA GLN A 66 -5.82 -29.51 -2.45
C GLN A 66 -5.33 -30.95 -2.60
N ALA A 67 -6.19 -31.86 -2.14
CA ALA A 67 -6.13 -33.28 -2.44
C ALA A 67 -6.25 -33.45 -3.96
N ARG A 68 -5.22 -34.05 -4.57
CA ARG A 68 -5.30 -34.56 -5.93
C ARG A 68 -5.75 -36.03 -5.86
N ALA A 69 -6.52 -36.38 -6.89
CA ALA A 69 -7.18 -37.66 -7.15
C ALA A 69 -6.31 -38.91 -6.95
#